data_AF-A0A151R4R0-F1
#
_entry.id   AF-A0A151R4R0-F1
#
_cell.length_a   1.000
_cell.length_b   1.000
_cell.length_c   1.000
_cell.angle_alpha   90.00
_cell.angle_beta   90.00
_cell.angle_gamma   90.00
#
_symmetry.space_group_name_H-M   'P 1'
#
loop_
_entity.id
_entity.type
_entity.pdbx_description
1 polymer ?
#
loop_
_entity_poly.entity_id
_entity_poly.type
_entity_poly.pdbx_seq_one_letter_code
_entity_poly.pdbx_strand_id
1 'polypeptide(L)'
;MLRIASKLTSRVSSSAFPTRLSPLPASSFRSFTNGLELEADMVVPDAIRMINYALRQWRTERSLGAFRLGCSVLKHCLSMEFTEGKDPKRENSKGMALLTLSTLLYERGEYSEAIEKLEGVQELTNSYLGVRG
;
A
#
# COMPACT_ATOMS: atom_id res chain seq x y z
N MET A 1 29.95 19.89 49.12
CA MET A 1 30.85 20.45 48.08
C MET A 1 32.25 19.90 48.30
N LEU A 2 32.78 19.13 47.34
CA LEU A 2 34.21 19.01 47.00
C LEU A 2 34.32 18.14 45.73
N ARG A 3 34.85 18.76 44.66
CA ARG A 3 35.08 18.20 43.32
C ARG A 3 36.37 17.39 43.32
N ILE A 4 36.37 16.18 42.77
CA ILE A 4 37.58 15.53 42.28
C ILE A 4 37.28 14.95 40.90
N ALA A 5 37.99 15.48 39.90
CA ALA A 5 37.95 15.04 38.51
C ALA A 5 38.93 13.88 38.31
N SER A 6 38.59 12.93 37.45
CA SER A 6 39.55 12.01 36.86
C SER A 6 39.12 11.67 35.44
N LYS A 7 39.85 12.23 34.48
CA LYS A 7 39.80 11.92 33.05
C LYS A 7 40.45 10.56 32.83
N LEU A 8 39.75 9.64 32.15
CA LEU A 8 40.39 8.57 31.37
C LEU A 8 39.71 8.52 30.00
N THR A 9 40.39 9.14 29.05
CA THR A 9 40.07 9.13 27.62
C THR A 9 40.71 7.91 26.98
N SER A 10 39.95 6.87 26.66
CA SER A 10 40.39 5.83 25.74
C SER A 10 40.02 6.22 24.31
N ARG A 11 41.00 6.71 23.55
CA ARG A 11 40.91 6.89 22.09
C ARG A 11 41.05 5.52 21.44
N VAL A 12 39.96 4.96 20.93
CA VAL A 12 40.01 3.97 19.86
C VAL A 12 39.68 4.71 18.58
N SER A 13 40.73 5.05 17.84
CA SER A 13 40.60 5.45 16.44
C SER A 13 40.24 4.20 15.65
N SER A 14 39.06 4.20 15.04
CA SER A 14 38.72 3.26 13.98
C SER A 14 38.10 4.07 12.86
N SER A 15 38.79 4.01 11.72
CA SER A 15 38.56 4.70 10.47
C SER A 15 37.08 4.91 10.16
N ALA A 16 36.66 6.17 10.10
CA ALA A 16 35.40 6.55 9.51
C ALA A 16 35.46 6.22 8.01
N PHE A 17 34.77 5.17 7.60
CA PHE A 17 34.35 5.04 6.21
C PHE A 17 33.22 6.05 6.01
N PRO A 18 33.38 7.09 5.18
CA PRO A 18 32.23 7.83 4.71
C PRO A 18 31.66 6.99 3.57
N THR A 19 30.94 5.92 3.90
CA THR A 19 29.98 5.37 2.94
C THR A 19 28.86 6.39 2.89
N ARG A 20 29.07 7.45 2.09
CA ARG A 20 27.99 8.27 1.54
C ARG A 20 27.16 7.31 0.68
N LEU A 21 26.31 6.54 1.34
CA LEU A 21 25.10 6.04 0.72
C LEU A 21 24.34 7.32 0.43
N SER A 22 24.45 7.80 -0.82
CA SER A 22 23.44 8.68 -1.37
C SER A 22 22.09 8.13 -0.94
N PRO A 23 21.17 8.97 -0.42
CA PRO A 23 19.81 8.51 -0.22
C PRO A 23 19.41 7.88 -1.55
N LEU A 24 19.15 6.57 -1.55
CA LEU A 24 18.51 5.94 -2.69
C LEU A 24 17.34 6.87 -3.02
N PRO A 25 17.19 7.33 -4.27
CA PRO A 25 16.06 8.17 -4.62
C PRO A 25 14.86 7.43 -4.05
N ALA A 26 14.18 8.06 -3.08
CA ALA A 26 13.00 7.47 -2.46
C ALA A 26 12.19 7.02 -3.65
N SER A 27 12.11 5.69 -3.84
CA SER A 27 11.45 5.16 -5.01
C SER A 27 10.09 5.80 -4.92
N SER A 28 9.82 6.73 -5.85
CA SER A 28 8.50 7.26 -6.04
C SER A 28 7.78 6.11 -6.71
N PHE A 29 7.52 5.06 -5.92
CA PHE A 29 6.40 4.19 -6.12
C PHE A 29 5.23 5.17 -6.10
N ARG A 30 4.91 5.65 -7.29
CA ARG A 30 3.62 6.26 -7.56
C ARG A 30 2.66 5.24 -7.01
N SER A 31 2.04 5.58 -5.89
CA SER A 31 0.97 4.79 -5.33
C SER A 31 0.12 4.33 -6.51
N PHE A 32 -0.02 3.02 -6.69
CA PHE A 32 -0.74 2.45 -7.82
C PHE A 32 -2.11 3.14 -8.01
N THR A 33 -2.69 3.65 -6.92
CA THR A 33 -3.92 4.44 -6.86
C THR A 33 -3.97 5.72 -7.72
N ASN A 34 -2.85 6.40 -8.02
CA ASN A 34 -2.88 7.62 -8.84
C ASN A 34 -2.87 7.30 -10.34
N GLY A 35 -2.53 6.08 -10.73
CA GLY A 35 -2.53 5.61 -12.13
C GLY A 35 -3.72 4.70 -12.46
N LEU A 36 -4.55 4.36 -11.48
CA LEU A 36 -5.75 3.54 -11.66
C LEU A 36 -6.99 4.40 -11.96
N GLU A 37 -6.83 5.44 -12.78
CA GLU A 37 -7.96 6.09 -13.45
C GLU A 37 -8.43 5.16 -14.58
N LEU A 38 -9.05 4.05 -14.18
CA LEU A 38 -10.00 3.40 -15.07
C LEU A 38 -11.13 4.40 -15.28
N GLU A 39 -11.59 4.58 -16.53
CA GLU A 39 -12.76 5.41 -16.78
C GLU A 39 -13.85 4.99 -15.78
N ALA A 40 -14.49 5.96 -15.12
CA ALA A 40 -15.45 5.66 -14.05
C ALA A 40 -16.58 4.73 -14.51
N ASP A 41 -16.80 4.63 -15.82
CA ASP A 41 -17.73 3.69 -16.42
C ASP A 41 -17.25 2.22 -16.41
N MET A 42 -15.96 1.94 -16.23
CA MET A 42 -15.36 0.59 -16.26
C MET A 42 -15.37 -0.13 -14.91
N VAL A 43 -15.83 0.52 -13.83
CA VAL A 43 -15.82 -0.02 -12.46
C VAL A 43 -17.15 0.32 -11.80
N VAL A 44 -17.60 -0.50 -10.85
CA VAL A 44 -18.81 -0.20 -10.07
C VAL A 44 -18.57 1.08 -9.25
N PRO A 45 -19.44 2.10 -9.34
CA PRO A 45 -19.24 3.38 -8.63
C PRO A 45 -19.09 3.22 -7.11
N ASP A 46 -19.82 2.28 -6.51
CA ASP A 46 -19.74 1.98 -5.08
C ASP A 46 -18.36 1.45 -4.69
N ALA A 47 -17.77 0.60 -5.54
CA ALA A 47 -16.42 0.08 -5.34
C ALA A 47 -15.39 1.21 -5.35
N ILE A 48 -15.47 2.14 -6.32
CA ILE A 48 -14.60 3.32 -6.38
C ILE A 48 -14.73 4.16 -5.10
N ARG A 49 -15.96 4.39 -4.62
CA ARG A 49 -16.19 5.18 -3.39
C ARG A 49 -15.56 4.50 -2.16
N MET A 50 -15.76 3.20 -2.01
CA MET A 50 -15.18 2.42 -0.90
C MET A 50 -13.65 2.38 -0.95
N ILE A 51 -13.07 2.18 -2.13
CA ILE A 51 -11.62 2.17 -2.36
C ILE A 51 -11.00 3.52 -1.99
N ASN A 52 -11.58 4.61 -2.50
CA ASN A 52 -11.11 5.95 -2.21
C ASN A 52 -11.28 6.34 -0.74
N TYR A 53 -12.34 5.87 -0.09
CA TYR A 53 -12.53 6.06 1.36
C TYR A 53 -11.42 5.35 2.14
N ALA A 54 -11.19 4.06 1.89
CA ALA A 54 -10.18 3.27 2.60
C ALA A 54 -8.77 3.89 2.49
N LEU A 55 -8.38 4.31 1.29
CA LEU A 55 -7.08 4.94 1.05
C LEU A 55 -6.93 6.29 1.75
N ARG A 56 -7.94 7.15 1.63
CA ARG A 56 -7.91 8.47 2.28
C ARG A 56 -7.84 8.32 3.79
N GLN A 57 -8.62 7.41 4.35
CA GLN A 57 -8.64 7.15 5.78
C GLN A 57 -7.26 6.70 6.29
N TRP A 58 -6.68 5.69 5.65
CA TRP A 58 -5.35 5.19 6.01
C TRP A 58 -4.26 6.25 5.90
N ARG A 59 -4.22 6.99 4.78
CA ARG A 59 -3.17 7.97 4.52
C ARG A 59 -3.27 9.22 5.38
N THR A 60 -4.48 9.58 5.79
CA THR A 60 -4.71 10.76 6.64
C THR A 60 -4.38 10.45 8.09
N GLU A 61 -4.90 9.35 8.64
CA GLU A 61 -4.75 9.06 10.07
C GLU A 61 -3.50 8.25 10.42
N ARG A 62 -3.03 7.39 9.49
CA ARG A 62 -1.87 6.49 9.69
C ARG A 62 -1.90 5.71 11.02
N SER A 63 -3.10 5.38 11.51
CA SER A 63 -3.35 4.68 12.77
C SER A 63 -3.71 3.20 12.53
N LEU A 64 -3.54 2.37 13.57
CA LEU A 64 -3.99 0.96 13.50
C LEU A 64 -5.51 0.85 13.30
N GLY A 65 -6.28 1.78 13.87
CA GLY A 65 -7.73 1.84 13.68
C GLY A 65 -8.10 2.12 12.22
N ALA A 66 -7.46 3.13 11.61
CA ALA A 66 -7.64 3.48 10.21
C ALA A 66 -7.24 2.34 9.27
N PHE A 67 -6.13 1.65 9.56
CA PHE A 67 -5.70 0.47 8.82
C PHE A 67 -6.75 -0.64 8.83
N ARG A 68 -7.23 -1.02 10.02
CA ARG A 68 -8.24 -2.08 10.18
C ARG A 68 -9.54 -1.72 9.51
N LEU A 69 -9.97 -0.46 9.62
CA LEU A 69 -11.16 0.06 8.96
C LEU A 69 -11.02 0.00 7.43
N GLY A 70 -9.90 0.51 6.89
CA GLY A 70 -9.62 0.46 5.46
C GLY A 70 -9.61 -0.97 4.92
N CYS A 71 -8.95 -1.90 5.61
CA CYS A 71 -8.97 -3.31 5.27
C CYS A 71 -10.37 -3.91 5.31
N SER A 72 -11.18 -3.57 6.33
CA SER A 72 -12.55 -4.07 6.45
C SER A 72 -13.44 -3.58 5.33
N VAL A 73 -13.35 -2.30 4.94
CA VAL A 73 -14.10 -1.72 3.82
C VAL A 73 -13.72 -2.41 2.51
N LEU A 74 -12.44 -2.68 2.28
CA LEU A 74 -11.99 -3.37 1.07
C LEU A 74 -12.41 -4.84 1.05
N LYS A 75 -12.32 -5.55 2.18
CA LYS A 75 -12.84 -6.92 2.31
C LYS A 75 -14.35 -6.96 2.06
N HIS A 76 -15.08 -5.96 2.56
CA HIS A 76 -16.51 -5.83 2.27
C HIS A 76 -16.76 -5.62 0.78
N CYS A 77 -16.01 -4.71 0.13
CA CYS A 77 -16.07 -4.51 -1.31
C CYS A 77 -15.86 -5.83 -2.07
N LEU A 78 -14.87 -6.63 -1.69
CA LEU A 78 -14.63 -7.95 -2.29
C LEU A 78 -15.75 -8.97 -2.05
N SER A 79 -16.45 -8.87 -0.91
CA SER A 79 -17.55 -9.75 -0.55
C SER A 79 -18.90 -9.40 -1.20
N MET A 80 -19.04 -8.21 -1.81
CA MET A 80 -20.29 -7.75 -2.45
C MET A 80 -20.60 -8.46 -3.79
N GLU A 81 -20.24 -9.74 -3.90
CA GLU A 81 -20.42 -10.57 -5.10
C GLU A 81 -19.93 -9.88 -6.39
N PHE A 82 -18.61 -9.77 -6.53
CA PHE A 82 -17.97 -9.77 -7.85
C PHE A 82 -17.79 -11.20 -8.39
N THR A 83 -18.43 -12.18 -7.74
CA THR A 83 -18.30 -13.61 -8.00
C THR A 83 -19.27 -14.04 -9.09
N GLU A 84 -18.67 -14.52 -10.17
CA GLU A 84 -19.25 -15.31 -11.26
C GLU A 84 -20.39 -14.68 -12.06
N GLY A 85 -19.99 -14.03 -13.16
CA GLY A 85 -20.89 -13.79 -14.28
C GLY A 85 -20.47 -12.61 -15.13
N LYS A 86 -19.51 -12.83 -16.05
CA LYS A 86 -19.23 -12.08 -17.31
C LYS A 86 -19.26 -10.54 -17.34
N ASP A 87 -19.49 -9.84 -16.24
CA ASP A 87 -19.54 -8.38 -16.19
C ASP A 87 -18.12 -7.84 -15.96
N PRO A 88 -17.46 -7.31 -17.00
CA PRO A 88 -16.09 -6.82 -16.89
C PRO A 88 -15.98 -5.70 -15.84
N LYS A 89 -17.06 -4.94 -15.57
CA LYS A 89 -17.03 -3.87 -14.56
C LYS A 89 -16.85 -4.42 -13.15
N ARG A 90 -17.47 -5.56 -12.85
CA ARG A 90 -17.36 -6.23 -11.55
C ARG A 90 -15.97 -6.84 -11.35
N GLU A 91 -15.43 -7.45 -12.39
CA GLU A 91 -14.08 -8.03 -12.35
C GLU A 91 -13.00 -6.94 -12.21
N ASN A 92 -13.15 -5.82 -12.91
CA ASN A 92 -12.30 -4.62 -12.73
C ASN A 92 -12.39 -4.08 -11.29
N SER A 93 -13.60 -4.02 -10.72
CA SER A 93 -13.81 -3.59 -9.33
C SER A 93 -13.10 -4.51 -8.32
N LYS A 94 -13.16 -5.82 -8.55
CA LYS A 94 -12.44 -6.81 -7.75
C LYS A 94 -10.92 -6.61 -7.84
N GLY A 95 -10.38 -6.46 -9.04
CA GLY A 95 -8.96 -6.20 -9.26
C GLY A 95 -8.50 -4.91 -8.58
N MET A 96 -9.27 -3.84 -8.71
CA MET A 96 -9.03 -2.55 -8.05
C MET A 96 -9.02 -2.67 -6.52
N ALA A 97 -9.96 -3.40 -5.93
CA ALA A 97 -10.02 -3.62 -4.49
C ALA A 97 -8.83 -4.44 -3.99
N LEU A 98 -8.42 -5.49 -4.72
CA LEU A 98 -7.26 -6.31 -4.39
C LEU A 98 -5.94 -5.53 -4.47
N LEU A 99 -5.72 -4.74 -5.53
CA LEU A 99 -4.56 -3.86 -5.67
C LEU A 99 -4.49 -2.84 -4.53
N THR A 100 -5.63 -2.27 -4.16
CA THR A 100 -5.71 -1.31 -3.06
C THR A 100 -5.37 -1.97 -1.73
N LEU A 101 -5.90 -3.17 -1.48
CA LEU A 101 -5.61 -3.92 -0.26
C LEU A 101 -4.13 -4.31 -0.17
N SER A 102 -3.53 -4.76 -1.28
CA SER A 102 -2.10 -5.00 -1.39
C SER A 102 -1.28 -3.74 -1.05
N THR A 103 -1.69 -2.58 -1.57
CA THR A 103 -1.03 -1.29 -1.30
C THR A 103 -1.07 -0.94 0.19
N LEU A 104 -2.22 -1.14 0.86
CA LEU A 104 -2.36 -0.90 2.29
C LEU A 104 -1.46 -1.81 3.13
N LEU A 105 -1.45 -3.11 2.81
CA LEU A 105 -0.63 -4.11 3.47
C LEU A 105 0.86 -3.78 3.29
N TYR A 106 1.27 -3.44 2.07
CA TYR A 106 2.64 -3.00 1.77
C TYR A 106 3.04 -1.74 2.54
N GLU A 107 2.20 -0.70 2.54
CA GLU A 107 2.46 0.53 3.30
C GLU A 107 2.57 0.28 4.81
N ARG A 108 1.93 -0.78 5.32
CA ARG A 108 2.02 -1.20 6.72
C ARG A 108 3.24 -2.07 7.03
N GLY A 109 3.87 -2.66 6.02
CA GLY A 109 4.98 -3.62 6.14
C GLY A 109 4.54 -5.09 6.18
N GLU A 110 3.27 -5.39 5.87
CA GLU A 110 2.70 -6.73 5.81
C GLU A 110 2.90 -7.33 4.40
N TYR A 111 4.17 -7.57 4.04
CA TYR A 111 4.56 -7.88 2.66
C TYR A 111 4.04 -9.22 2.15
N SER A 112 4.02 -10.27 2.98
CA SER A 112 3.52 -11.59 2.59
C SER A 112 2.05 -11.52 2.18
N GLU A 113 1.21 -10.92 3.02
CA GLU A 113 -0.21 -10.72 2.70
C GLU A 113 -0.39 -9.80 1.49
N ALA A 114 0.46 -8.78 1.33
CA ALA A 114 0.41 -7.89 0.17
C ALA A 114 0.64 -8.65 -1.14
N ILE A 115 1.60 -9.60 -1.16
CA ILE A 115 1.92 -10.44 -2.32
C ILE A 115 0.75 -11.38 -2.64
N GLU A 116 0.18 -12.05 -1.64
CA GLU A 116 -1.01 -12.90 -1.84
C GLU A 116 -2.16 -12.13 -2.51
N LYS A 117 -2.35 -10.85 -2.19
CA LYS A 117 -3.39 -10.05 -2.85
C LYS A 117 -3.06 -9.73 -4.30
N LEU A 118 -1.77 -9.60 -4.66
CA LEU A 118 -1.34 -9.42 -6.04
C LEU A 118 -1.49 -10.70 -6.85
N GLU A 119 -1.23 -11.86 -6.26
CA GLU A 119 -1.48 -13.16 -6.89
C GLU A 119 -2.97 -13.30 -7.24
N GLY A 120 -3.87 -12.93 -6.31
CA GLY A 120 -5.31 -12.91 -6.59
C GLY A 120 -5.74 -11.95 -7.70
N VAL A 121 -4.94 -10.94 -8.04
CA VAL A 121 -5.18 -10.08 -9.22
C VAL A 121 -4.79 -10.80 -10.51
N GLN A 122 -3.71 -11.59 -10.50
CA GLN A 122 -3.27 -12.38 -11.66
C GLN A 122 -4.25 -13.50 -12.02
N GLU A 123 -4.99 -13.99 -11.03
CA GLU A 123 -6.05 -14.99 -11.23
C GLU A 123 -7.32 -14.42 -11.90
N LEU A 124 -7.42 -13.09 -12.08
CA LEU A 124 -8.55 -12.47 -12.78
C LEU A 124 -8.43 -12.71 -14.29
N THR A 125 -9.52 -13.15 -14.89
CA THR A 125 -9.60 -13.60 -16.29
C THR A 125 -10.00 -12.51 -17.29
N ASN A 126 -10.79 -11.51 -16.88
CA ASN A 126 -11.25 -10.41 -17.74
C ASN A 126 -11.08 -9.01 -17.11
N SER A 127 -10.09 -8.83 -16.23
CA SER A 127 -9.81 -7.51 -15.65
C SER A 127 -8.97 -6.63 -16.59
N TYR A 128 -9.52 -5.49 -16.97
CA TYR A 128 -8.82 -4.39 -17.63
C TYR A 128 -8.26 -3.47 -16.56
N LEU A 129 -7.02 -3.70 -16.14
CA LEU A 129 -6.29 -2.75 -15.31
C LEU A 129 -5.52 -1.83 -16.25
N GLY A 130 -6.11 -0.69 -16.58
CA GLY A 130 -5.52 0.29 -17.49
C GLY A 130 -4.18 0.75 -16.95
N VAL A 131 -3.08 0.28 -17.56
CA VAL A 131 -1.74 0.81 -17.30
C VAL A 131 -1.53 1.93 -18.32
N ARG A 132 -1.67 3.18 -17.89
CA ARG A 132 -1.30 4.33 -18.70
C ARG A 132 0.23 4.48 -18.63
N GLY A 133 0.91 4.15 -19.73
CA GLY A 133 2.35 4.36 -19.92
C GLY A 133 2.72 5.83 -20.06
#